data_AF-A0A166GA23-F1
#
_entry.id   AF-A0A166GA23-F1
#
_cell.length_a   1.000
_cell.length_b   1.000
_cell.length_c   1.000
_cell.angle_alpha   90.00
_cell.angle_beta   90.00
_cell.angle_gamma   90.00
#
_symmetry.space_group_name_H-M   'P 1'
#
loop_
_entity.id
_entity.type
_entity.pdbx_description
1 polymer ?
#
loop_
_entity_poly.entity_id
_entity_poly.type
_entity_poly.pdbx_seq_one_letter_code
_entity_poly.pdbx_strand_id
1 'polypeptide(L)'
;MAPHDKRRWATKAEIGWLMASIPDYSEAQKTHRYHKYWPKLFESYFEAFPPPEPTADDTTDTASENESDSEPPLDSAEEEVFAKSAARKRKQKADNYKSVKRAKKRNTKLSAEKLTSKDDSSANTKRASRKKGGSAPGMFGLPVFGHPAVRPTRLNQEDEIYISLFYPTRIIHKVRECIEKDEFKGPAVNIIRQIARQMLEVEDEETRGIVTAAMDAQRVAHAEEDKDKEGNKKDDKPTPEQYQK
;
A
#
# COMPACT_ATOMS: atom_id res chain seq x y z
N MET A 1 6.28 -27.33 -33.16
CA MET A 1 5.51 -26.60 -32.13
C MET A 1 6.40 -25.51 -31.56
N ALA A 2 5.93 -24.26 -31.51
CA ALA A 2 6.70 -23.18 -30.90
C ALA A 2 6.78 -23.39 -29.38
N PRO A 3 7.92 -23.12 -28.72
CA PRO A 3 8.05 -23.29 -27.28
C PRO A 3 7.05 -22.39 -26.55
N HIS A 4 6.30 -22.98 -25.62
CA HIS A 4 5.34 -22.25 -24.78
C HIS A 4 6.10 -21.31 -23.84
N ASP A 5 5.80 -20.02 -23.90
CA ASP A 5 6.37 -19.03 -22.99
C ASP A 5 5.79 -19.24 -21.60
N LYS A 6 6.61 -19.71 -20.65
CA LYS A 6 6.20 -19.99 -19.26
C LYS A 6 5.73 -18.75 -18.50
N ARG A 7 5.97 -17.54 -19.02
CA ARG A 7 5.51 -16.29 -18.40
C ARG A 7 4.07 -15.94 -18.77
N ARG A 8 3.48 -16.64 -19.73
CA ARG A 8 2.12 -16.38 -20.23
C ARG A 8 1.19 -17.46 -19.71
N TRP A 9 0.11 -17.03 -19.09
CA TRP A 9 -0.93 -17.90 -18.52
C TRP A 9 -1.91 -18.45 -19.56
N ALA A 10 -1.86 -17.94 -20.80
CA ALA A 10 -2.72 -18.36 -21.91
C ALA A 10 -1.95 -18.37 -23.24
N THR A 11 -2.37 -19.25 -24.13
CA THR A 11 -1.89 -19.36 -25.50
C THR A 11 -2.43 -18.23 -26.38
N LYS A 12 -1.76 -17.95 -27.51
CA LYS A 12 -2.23 -16.92 -28.45
C LYS A 12 -3.62 -17.23 -29.03
N ALA A 13 -3.95 -18.51 -29.18
CA ALA A 13 -5.25 -18.95 -29.69
C ALA A 13 -6.36 -18.67 -28.67
N GLU A 14 -6.15 -19.00 -27.39
CA GLU A 14 -7.08 -18.69 -26.31
C GLU A 14 -7.29 -17.18 -26.16
N ILE A 15 -6.21 -16.39 -26.23
CA ILE A 15 -6.31 -14.92 -26.20
C ILE A 15 -7.13 -14.41 -27.39
N GLY A 16 -6.87 -14.91 -28.60
CA GLY A 16 -7.62 -14.53 -29.80
C GLY A 16 -9.11 -14.86 -29.69
N TRP A 17 -9.43 -16.05 -29.17
CA TRP A 17 -10.81 -16.49 -28.92
C TRP A 17 -11.50 -15.59 -27.88
N LEU A 18 -10.83 -15.29 -26.77
CA LEU A 18 -11.38 -14.42 -25.72
C LEU A 18 -11.63 -13.00 -26.25
N MET A 19 -10.72 -12.47 -27.06
CA MET A 19 -10.91 -11.17 -27.71
C MET A 19 -12.14 -11.16 -28.64
N ALA A 20 -12.42 -12.27 -29.32
CA ALA A 20 -13.61 -12.40 -30.17
C ALA A 20 -14.93 -12.40 -29.38
N SER A 21 -14.91 -12.77 -28.10
CA SER A 21 -16.08 -12.76 -27.20
C SER A 21 -16.39 -11.39 -26.57
N ILE A 22 -15.53 -10.39 -26.76
CA ILE A 22 -15.70 -9.03 -26.19
C ILE A 22 -17.03 -8.36 -26.59
N PRO A 23 -17.51 -8.46 -27.85
CA PRO A 23 -18.79 -7.86 -28.23
C PRO A 23 -19.96 -8.42 -27.41
N ASP A 24 -20.02 -9.74 -27.26
CA ASP A 24 -21.07 -10.43 -26.51
C ASP A 24 -21.01 -10.08 -25.01
N TYR A 25 -19.80 -10.02 -24.44
CA TYR A 25 -19.59 -9.51 -23.09
C TYR A 25 -20.12 -8.08 -22.92
N SER A 26 -19.82 -7.20 -23.90
CA SER A 26 -20.24 -5.80 -23.86
C SER A 26 -21.76 -5.65 -23.89
N GLU A 27 -22.47 -6.51 -24.62
CA GLU A 27 -23.93 -6.55 -24.63
C GLU A 27 -24.49 -7.08 -23.29
N ALA A 28 -23.91 -8.15 -22.75
CA ALA A 28 -24.28 -8.69 -21.44
C ALA A 28 -24.06 -7.66 -20.31
N GLN A 29 -23.01 -6.84 -20.42
CA GLN A 29 -22.72 -5.74 -19.51
C GLN A 29 -23.80 -4.65 -19.58
N LYS A 30 -24.16 -4.19 -20.79
CA LYS A 30 -25.22 -3.17 -20.97
C LYS A 30 -26.57 -3.62 -20.43
N THR A 31 -26.87 -4.90 -20.53
CA THR A 31 -28.14 -5.48 -20.08
C THR A 31 -28.11 -6.00 -18.64
N HIS A 32 -26.97 -5.90 -17.95
CA HIS A 32 -26.73 -6.44 -16.61
C HIS A 32 -27.03 -7.95 -16.48
N ARG A 33 -26.77 -8.73 -17.53
CA ARG A 33 -27.07 -10.18 -17.60
C ARG A 33 -25.84 -11.08 -17.50
N TYR A 34 -24.85 -10.69 -16.70
CA TYR A 34 -23.62 -11.47 -16.50
C TYR A 34 -23.85 -12.92 -16.08
N HIS A 35 -24.85 -13.16 -15.22
CA HIS A 35 -25.20 -14.48 -14.72
C HIS A 35 -25.59 -15.48 -15.83
N LYS A 36 -26.04 -14.99 -17.01
CA LYS A 36 -26.33 -15.85 -18.17
C LYS A 36 -25.18 -15.94 -19.15
N TYR A 37 -24.34 -14.91 -19.19
CA TYR A 37 -23.20 -14.84 -20.09
C TYR A 37 -22.08 -15.76 -19.65
N TRP A 38 -21.65 -15.66 -18.38
CA TRP A 38 -20.47 -16.38 -17.89
C TRP A 38 -20.58 -17.90 -18.03
N PRO A 39 -21.68 -18.57 -17.64
CA PRO A 39 -21.80 -20.02 -17.81
C PRO A 39 -21.62 -20.46 -19.26
N LYS A 40 -22.27 -19.76 -20.21
CA LYS A 40 -22.16 -20.06 -21.64
C LYS A 40 -20.75 -19.83 -22.19
N LEU A 41 -20.11 -18.75 -21.74
CA LEU A 41 -18.73 -18.47 -22.13
C LEU A 41 -17.79 -19.59 -21.65
N PHE A 42 -17.92 -20.04 -20.40
CA PHE A 42 -17.08 -21.11 -19.88
C PHE A 42 -17.35 -22.45 -20.58
N GLU A 43 -18.61 -22.81 -20.80
CA GLU A 43 -18.98 -24.02 -21.55
C GLU A 43 -18.33 -24.04 -22.93
N SER A 44 -18.50 -22.96 -23.71
CA SER A 44 -17.89 -22.83 -25.04
C SER A 44 -16.36 -22.76 -25.02
N TYR A 45 -15.76 -22.18 -23.97
CA TYR A 45 -14.31 -22.16 -23.80
C TYR A 45 -13.76 -23.57 -23.60
N PHE A 46 -14.33 -24.35 -22.68
CA PHE A 46 -13.87 -25.71 -22.41
C PHE A 46 -14.17 -26.69 -23.54
N GLU A 47 -15.20 -26.40 -24.35
CA GLU A 47 -15.45 -27.15 -25.59
C GLU A 47 -14.38 -26.85 -26.66
N ALA A 48 -13.99 -25.58 -26.81
CA ALA A 48 -12.97 -25.17 -27.79
C ALA A 48 -11.54 -25.53 -27.37
N PHE A 49 -11.25 -25.49 -26.07
CA PHE A 49 -9.96 -25.75 -25.46
C PHE A 49 -10.12 -26.81 -24.36
N PRO A 50 -10.35 -28.09 -24.73
CA PRO A 50 -10.52 -29.14 -23.76
C PRO A 50 -9.24 -29.30 -22.92
N PRO A 51 -9.36 -29.58 -21.61
CA PRO A 51 -8.21 -29.92 -20.78
C PRO A 51 -7.43 -31.08 -21.41
N PRO A 52 -6.09 -31.03 -21.41
CA PRO A 52 -5.29 -32.15 -21.89
C PRO A 52 -5.66 -33.41 -21.10
N GLU A 53 -5.74 -34.54 -21.81
CA GLU A 53 -5.95 -35.83 -21.15
C GLU A 53 -4.78 -36.10 -20.19
N PRO A 54 -5.06 -36.57 -18.96
CA PRO A 54 -4.01 -36.88 -18.01
C PRO A 54 -3.12 -37.96 -18.62
N THR A 55 -1.84 -37.66 -18.81
CA THR A 55 -0.88 -38.65 -19.29
C THR A 55 -0.44 -39.55 -18.14
N ALA A 56 0.01 -40.77 -18.42
CA ALA A 56 0.49 -41.68 -17.37
C ALA A 56 1.71 -41.14 -16.59
N ASP A 57 2.38 -40.12 -17.13
CA ASP A 57 3.49 -39.41 -16.50
C ASP A 57 3.03 -38.17 -15.69
N ASP A 58 1.76 -37.76 -15.79
CA ASP A 58 1.15 -36.86 -14.81
C ASP A 58 0.94 -37.66 -13.53
N THR A 59 2.01 -37.82 -12.76
CA THR A 59 1.94 -38.27 -11.38
C THR A 59 0.86 -37.46 -10.72
N THR A 60 -0.24 -38.11 -10.36
CA THR A 60 -1.24 -37.63 -9.41
C THR A 60 -0.54 -37.45 -8.07
N ASP A 61 0.33 -36.45 -7.96
CA ASP A 61 0.60 -35.76 -6.73
C ASP A 61 -0.72 -35.08 -6.39
N THR A 62 -1.56 -35.88 -5.77
CA THR A 62 -2.38 -35.45 -4.66
C THR A 62 -1.41 -34.81 -3.68
N ALA A 63 -0.97 -33.59 -3.98
CA ALA A 63 -0.24 -32.74 -3.07
C ALA A 63 -1.24 -32.40 -1.96
N SER A 64 -1.38 -33.36 -1.05
CA SER A 64 -1.56 -33.12 0.37
C SER A 64 -1.00 -31.74 0.68
N GLU A 65 -1.85 -30.85 1.13
CA GLU A 65 -1.47 -29.64 1.86
C GLU A 65 -0.70 -30.07 3.12
N ASN A 66 0.53 -30.55 2.95
CA ASN A 66 1.54 -30.51 3.99
C ASN A 66 2.36 -29.28 3.67
N GLU A 67 1.97 -28.16 4.29
CA GLU A 67 2.88 -27.07 4.60
C GLU A 67 4.03 -27.65 5.43
N SER A 68 5.03 -28.23 4.75
CA SER A 68 6.32 -28.51 5.34
C SER A 68 7.11 -27.21 5.29
N ASP A 69 6.80 -26.36 6.26
CA ASP A 69 7.64 -25.27 6.74
C ASP A 69 8.97 -25.88 7.22
N SER A 70 9.88 -26.08 6.27
CA SER A 70 11.27 -26.43 6.53
C SER A 70 12.12 -25.24 6.12
N GLU A 71 12.04 -24.25 7.00
CA GLU A 71 13.05 -23.24 7.23
C GLU A 71 14.45 -23.90 7.26
N PRO A 72 15.35 -23.62 6.30
CA PRO A 72 16.71 -24.10 6.42
C PRO A 72 17.38 -23.41 7.61
N PRO A 73 18.10 -24.13 8.49
CA PRO A 73 18.82 -23.53 9.60
C PRO A 73 19.91 -22.62 9.04
N LEU A 74 19.71 -21.30 9.18
CA LEU A 74 20.72 -20.28 8.94
C LEU A 74 21.65 -20.19 10.15
N ASP A 75 22.45 -21.23 10.36
CA ASP A 75 23.61 -21.15 11.25
C ASP A 75 24.84 -21.74 10.56
N SER A 76 25.94 -20.99 10.62
CA SER A 76 27.29 -21.25 10.08
C SER A 76 27.52 -20.90 8.60
N ALA A 77 27.95 -19.67 8.35
CA ALA A 77 29.38 -19.38 8.15
C ALA A 77 29.62 -18.03 7.47
N GLU A 78 29.39 -16.92 8.18
CA GLU A 78 30.13 -15.64 7.99
C GLU A 78 29.73 -14.62 9.06
N GLU A 79 29.92 -15.02 10.33
CA GLU A 79 29.88 -14.15 11.50
C GLU A 79 31.29 -13.62 11.79
N GLU A 80 31.61 -12.46 11.23
CA GLU A 80 32.62 -11.46 11.67
C GLU A 80 32.75 -10.54 10.44
N VAL A 81 32.08 -9.38 10.34
CA VAL A 81 32.72 -8.07 10.62
C VAL A 81 31.67 -6.97 10.96
N PHE A 82 30.35 -7.19 10.86
CA PHE A 82 29.39 -6.06 10.86
C PHE A 82 28.83 -5.59 12.22
N ALA A 83 29.38 -6.05 13.35
CA ALA A 83 28.87 -5.70 14.69
C ALA A 83 29.37 -4.37 15.28
N LYS A 84 29.84 -3.40 14.47
CA LYS A 84 30.27 -2.07 14.98
C LYS A 84 29.88 -0.89 14.08
N SER A 85 28.59 -0.64 13.85
CA SER A 85 28.19 0.73 13.42
C SER A 85 26.71 1.13 13.60
N ALA A 86 25.76 0.20 13.77
CA ALA A 86 24.34 0.55 13.68
C ALA A 86 23.57 0.74 15.02
N ALA A 87 24.20 0.49 16.18
CA ALA A 87 23.50 0.51 17.47
C ALA A 87 23.43 1.88 18.19
N ARG A 88 23.96 2.97 17.61
CA ARG A 88 24.16 4.25 18.35
C ARG A 88 23.35 5.46 17.88
N LYS A 89 22.32 5.30 17.04
CA LYS A 89 21.49 6.44 16.57
C LYS A 89 19.98 6.36 16.86
N ARG A 90 19.51 5.37 17.62
CA ARG A 90 18.07 5.24 17.98
C ARG A 90 17.67 5.85 19.33
N LYS A 91 18.54 6.57 20.04
CA LYS A 91 18.26 7.13 21.38
C LYS A 91 18.46 8.65 21.52
N GLN A 92 18.31 9.42 20.43
CA GLN A 92 18.40 10.90 20.47
C GLN A 92 17.18 11.64 19.89
N LYS A 93 16.19 10.96 19.30
CA LYS A 93 14.97 11.60 18.73
C LYS A 93 13.75 11.63 19.67
N ALA A 94 13.90 11.28 20.95
CA ALA A 94 12.82 11.39 21.94
C ALA A 94 12.91 12.65 22.83
N ASP A 95 14.09 13.27 22.97
CA ASP A 95 14.29 14.42 23.84
C ASP A 95 14.06 15.77 23.15
N ASN A 96 14.20 15.85 21.82
CA ASN A 96 14.08 17.12 21.10
C ASN A 96 12.63 17.57 20.83
N TYR A 97 11.62 16.72 21.06
CA TYR A 97 10.21 17.10 20.91
C TYR A 97 9.60 17.69 22.20
N LYS A 98 10.29 17.60 23.35
CA LYS A 98 9.82 18.14 24.64
C LYS A 98 10.35 19.55 24.96
N SER A 99 11.40 20.01 24.28
CA SER A 99 11.97 21.35 24.45
C SER A 99 11.21 22.44 23.67
N VAL A 100 10.63 22.13 22.51
CA VAL A 100 9.94 23.11 21.65
C VAL A 100 8.57 23.53 22.19
N LYS A 101 7.88 22.67 22.95
CA LYS A 101 6.57 23.02 23.55
C LYS A 101 6.65 23.82 24.87
N ARG A 102 7.85 24.03 25.43
CA ARG A 102 8.05 24.89 26.61
C ARG A 102 8.51 26.33 26.28
N ALA A 103 8.88 26.62 25.03
CA ALA A 103 9.31 27.96 24.62
C ALA A 103 8.16 28.87 24.12
N LYS A 104 6.99 28.31 23.78
CA LYS A 104 5.86 29.08 23.20
C LYS A 104 4.77 29.48 24.21
N LYS A 105 5.12 29.55 25.50
CA LYS A 105 4.19 29.95 26.58
C LYS A 105 4.78 31.00 27.54
N ARG A 106 5.69 31.85 27.03
CA ARG A 106 6.37 32.91 27.79
C ARG A 106 6.24 34.33 27.23
N ASN A 107 5.46 34.55 26.15
CA ASN A 107 5.24 35.89 25.58
C ASN A 107 3.75 36.27 25.53
N THR A 108 3.00 36.01 26.60
CA THR A 108 1.69 36.62 26.77
C THR A 108 1.43 36.79 28.26
N LYS A 109 1.34 38.07 28.65
CA LYS A 109 0.88 38.61 29.95
C LYS A 109 1.92 38.67 31.08
N LEU A 110 2.55 39.84 31.20
CA LEU A 110 2.75 40.49 32.49
C LEU A 110 2.46 41.98 32.34
N SER A 111 1.21 42.35 32.58
CA SER A 111 0.84 43.52 33.36
C SER A 111 0.22 43.02 34.67
N ALA A 112 0.50 43.74 35.75
CA ALA A 112 0.02 43.58 37.13
C ALA A 112 0.52 42.32 37.89
N GLU A 113 1.52 42.46 38.76
CA GLU A 113 1.46 42.86 40.18
C GLU A 113 0.99 41.74 41.15
N LYS A 114 1.86 41.50 42.13
CA LYS A 114 1.56 41.29 43.57
C LYS A 114 1.39 39.86 44.15
N LEU A 115 2.51 39.43 44.75
CA LEU A 115 2.73 38.96 46.14
C LEU A 115 2.15 37.63 46.68
N THR A 116 3.02 37.04 47.52
CA THR A 116 2.82 36.00 48.55
C THR A 116 2.66 34.57 48.04
N SER A 117 3.06 33.49 48.71
CA SER A 117 3.98 33.16 49.81
C SER A 117 3.92 31.63 49.95
N LYS A 118 5.07 30.99 50.19
CA LYS A 118 5.32 29.84 51.08
C LYS A 118 4.49 28.53 51.06
N ASP A 119 5.30 27.47 51.10
CA ASP A 119 5.21 26.25 51.90
C ASP A 119 4.43 25.01 51.42
N ASP A 120 5.19 23.91 51.47
CA ASP A 120 4.87 22.52 51.79
C ASP A 120 3.66 21.84 51.13
N SER A 121 3.93 20.76 50.41
CA SER A 121 3.66 19.42 50.97
C SER A 121 3.80 18.33 49.91
N SER A 122 4.27 17.19 50.41
CA SER A 122 4.42 15.91 49.74
C SER A 122 3.12 15.41 49.10
N ALA A 123 3.16 15.16 47.80
CA ALA A 123 2.10 14.43 47.09
C ALA A 123 2.69 13.32 46.22
N ASN A 124 3.00 12.22 46.90
CA ASN A 124 2.78 10.84 46.51
C ASN A 124 2.28 10.62 45.05
N THR A 125 3.20 10.32 44.12
CA THR A 125 2.87 9.92 42.75
C THR A 125 2.35 8.49 42.75
N LYS A 126 1.07 8.30 43.06
CA LYS A 126 0.34 7.08 42.72
C LYS A 126 0.28 6.97 41.20
N ARG A 127 1.18 6.18 40.62
CA ARG A 127 1.10 5.68 39.25
C ARG A 127 -0.26 5.02 39.07
N ALA A 128 -1.17 5.70 38.36
CA ALA A 128 -2.37 5.08 37.85
C ALA A 128 -1.95 3.91 36.96
N SER A 129 -2.33 2.68 37.35
CA SER A 129 -2.27 1.53 36.46
C SER A 129 -3.13 1.87 35.26
N ARG A 130 -2.50 1.98 34.09
CA ARG A 130 -3.21 2.02 32.80
C ARG A 130 -4.06 0.75 32.75
N LYS A 131 -5.37 0.88 32.99
CA LYS A 131 -6.36 -0.11 32.56
C LYS A 131 -6.15 -0.25 31.05
N LYS A 132 -5.44 -1.31 30.67
CA LYS A 132 -5.45 -1.84 29.32
C LYS A 132 -6.87 -2.37 29.16
N GLY A 133 -7.77 -1.51 28.68
CA GLY A 133 -9.10 -1.88 28.23
C GLY A 133 -8.90 -2.83 27.06
N GLY A 134 -8.72 -4.11 27.38
CA GLY A 134 -8.92 -5.18 26.44
C GLY A 134 -10.38 -5.11 26.04
N SER A 135 -10.63 -4.48 24.89
CA SER A 135 -11.76 -4.86 24.07
C SER A 135 -11.48 -6.31 23.70
N ALA A 136 -12.12 -7.22 24.44
CA ALA A 136 -12.07 -8.64 24.16
C ALA A 136 -12.46 -8.85 22.69
N PRO A 137 -11.65 -9.53 21.88
CA PRO A 137 -12.17 -10.13 20.66
C PRO A 137 -13.13 -11.22 21.12
N GLY A 138 -14.41 -11.09 20.77
CA GLY A 138 -15.36 -12.18 20.94
C GLY A 138 -14.78 -13.45 20.32
N MET A 139 -15.00 -14.58 20.99
CA MET A 139 -14.49 -15.92 20.66
C MET A 139 -14.96 -16.47 19.28
N PHE A 140 -15.61 -15.66 18.44
CA PHE A 140 -16.00 -15.97 17.06
C PHE A 140 -15.73 -14.78 16.12
N GLY A 141 -14.63 -14.06 16.35
CA GLY A 141 -14.19 -12.94 15.53
C GLY A 141 -13.55 -13.38 14.21
N LEU A 142 -14.27 -14.12 13.37
CA LEU A 142 -13.96 -14.13 11.94
C LEU A 142 -14.17 -12.69 11.44
N PRO A 143 -13.17 -12.03 10.83
CA PRO A 143 -13.43 -10.77 10.16
C PRO A 143 -14.53 -11.04 9.15
N VAL A 144 -15.64 -10.32 9.28
CA VAL A 144 -16.77 -10.37 8.34
C VAL A 144 -16.18 -10.18 6.94
N PHE A 145 -16.09 -11.28 6.20
CA PHE A 145 -15.69 -11.34 4.80
C PHE A 145 -16.70 -10.48 4.03
N GLY A 146 -16.31 -9.28 3.59
CA GLY A 146 -17.18 -8.50 2.71
C GLY A 146 -16.99 -6.99 2.68
N HIS A 147 -16.35 -6.38 3.68
CA HIS A 147 -16.04 -4.95 3.59
C HIS A 147 -14.59 -4.75 3.15
N PRO A 148 -14.32 -4.23 1.93
CA PRO A 148 -12.97 -3.87 1.56
C PRO A 148 -12.50 -2.82 2.56
N ALA A 149 -11.46 -3.15 3.32
CA ALA A 149 -10.81 -2.19 4.19
C ALA A 149 -10.29 -1.06 3.30
N VAL A 150 -11.02 0.06 3.26
CA VAL A 150 -10.60 1.26 2.55
C VAL A 150 -9.34 1.74 3.27
N ARG A 151 -8.18 1.36 2.73
CA ARG A 151 -6.90 1.82 3.24
C ARG A 151 -6.83 3.31 2.94
N PRO A 152 -6.49 4.16 3.91
CA PRO A 152 -6.29 5.57 3.64
C PRO A 152 -5.23 5.71 2.55
N THR A 153 -5.61 6.32 1.43
CA THR A 153 -4.69 6.55 0.32
C THR A 153 -3.62 7.52 0.82
N ARG A 154 -2.35 7.13 0.70
CA ARG A 154 -1.25 8.02 1.05
C ARG A 154 -1.12 9.09 -0.04
N LEU A 155 -0.84 10.32 0.34
CA LEU A 155 -0.41 11.35 -0.61
C LEU A 155 0.95 10.96 -1.19
N ASN A 156 1.15 11.28 -2.47
CA ASN A 156 2.44 11.03 -3.12
C ASN A 156 3.50 11.97 -2.54
N GLN A 157 4.75 11.53 -2.58
CA GLN A 157 5.89 12.37 -2.22
C GLN A 157 6.32 13.23 -3.43
N GLU A 158 7.06 14.32 -3.17
CA GLU A 158 7.49 15.27 -4.22
C GLU A 158 8.29 14.58 -5.34
N ASP A 159 9.15 13.62 -4.98
CA ASP A 159 9.93 12.82 -5.93
C ASP A 159 9.03 11.87 -6.74
N GLU A 160 8.02 11.26 -6.13
CA GLU A 160 7.03 10.42 -6.83
C GLU A 160 6.23 11.25 -7.85
N ILE A 161 5.84 12.49 -7.52
CA ILE A 161 5.17 13.40 -8.46
C ILE A 161 6.12 13.81 -9.58
N TYR A 162 7.36 14.18 -9.25
CA TYR A 162 8.36 14.53 -10.25
C TYR A 162 8.63 13.36 -11.23
N ILE A 163 8.74 12.13 -10.72
CA ILE A 163 8.82 10.93 -11.55
C ILE A 163 7.60 10.83 -12.46
N SER A 164 6.38 10.95 -11.92
CA SER A 164 5.16 10.84 -12.71
C SER A 164 5.10 11.85 -13.86
N LEU A 165 5.57 13.08 -13.64
CA LEU A 165 5.51 14.16 -14.63
C LEU A 165 6.63 14.07 -15.68
N PHE A 166 7.85 13.70 -15.27
CA PHE A 166 9.05 13.85 -16.11
C PHE A 166 9.77 12.54 -16.43
N TYR A 167 9.19 11.39 -16.07
CA TYR A 167 9.79 10.10 -16.40
C TYR A 167 10.00 9.89 -17.90
N PRO A 168 9.00 10.08 -18.78
CA PRO A 168 9.13 9.78 -20.19
C PRO A 168 10.11 10.69 -20.93
N THR A 169 10.36 11.90 -20.41
CA THR A 169 11.06 12.98 -21.13
C THR A 169 12.47 13.22 -20.63
N ARG A 170 12.72 13.13 -19.31
CA ARG A 170 14.01 13.51 -18.72
C ARG A 170 14.67 12.34 -18.00
N ILE A 171 13.94 11.73 -17.06
CA ILE A 171 14.52 10.73 -16.15
C ILE A 171 14.91 9.44 -16.89
N ILE A 172 14.12 9.01 -17.88
CA ILE A 172 14.40 7.76 -18.62
C ILE A 172 15.77 7.77 -19.31
N HIS A 173 16.20 8.91 -19.85
CA HIS A 173 17.49 9.03 -20.52
C HIS A 173 18.65 8.86 -19.54
N LYS A 174 18.55 9.47 -18.37
CA LYS A 174 19.55 9.33 -17.29
C LYS A 174 19.56 7.94 -16.68
N VAL A 175 18.40 7.31 -16.53
CA VAL A 175 18.32 5.92 -16.04
C VAL A 175 19.01 4.96 -17.01
N ARG A 176 18.79 5.10 -18.33
CA ARG A 176 19.47 4.28 -19.34
C ARG A 176 20.99 4.49 -19.30
N GLU A 177 21.42 5.74 -19.24
CA GLU A 177 22.84 6.10 -19.14
C GLU A 177 23.51 5.48 -17.89
N CYS A 178 22.83 5.49 -16.74
CA CYS A 178 23.34 4.86 -15.51
C CYS A 178 23.36 3.33 -15.60
N ILE A 179 22.37 2.69 -16.22
CA ILE A 179 22.34 1.23 -16.38
C ILE A 179 23.45 0.75 -17.33
N GLU A 180 23.79 1.53 -18.34
CA GLU A 180 24.88 1.20 -19.27
C GLU A 180 26.27 1.38 -18.64
N LYS A 181 26.42 2.39 -17.77
CA LYS A 181 27.71 2.72 -17.13
C LYS A 181 27.99 1.90 -15.88
N ASP A 182 26.98 1.73 -15.02
CA ASP A 182 27.11 1.03 -13.76
C ASP A 182 26.49 -0.37 -13.88
N GLU A 183 27.23 -1.39 -13.48
CA GLU A 183 26.69 -2.75 -13.33
C GLU A 183 25.77 -2.79 -12.10
N PHE A 184 24.57 -2.21 -12.24
CA PHE A 184 23.64 -2.05 -11.14
C PHE A 184 23.04 -3.39 -10.71
N LYS A 185 23.25 -3.74 -9.44
CA LYS A 185 22.64 -4.91 -8.81
C LYS A 185 21.42 -4.48 -7.98
N GLY A 186 20.22 -4.80 -8.44
CA GLY A 186 18.98 -4.64 -7.68
C GLY A 186 17.76 -4.24 -8.53
N PRO A 187 16.64 -3.87 -7.88
CA PRO A 187 15.45 -3.39 -8.58
C PRO A 187 15.68 -2.03 -9.24
N ALA A 188 15.41 -1.93 -10.55
CA ALA A 188 15.58 -0.70 -11.33
C ALA A 188 14.82 0.52 -10.75
N VAL A 189 13.73 0.28 -10.00
CA VAL A 189 12.94 1.31 -9.31
C VAL A 189 13.80 2.15 -8.35
N ASN A 190 14.82 1.55 -7.73
CA ASN A 190 15.69 2.27 -6.80
C ASN A 190 16.56 3.30 -7.54
N ILE A 191 17.08 2.95 -8.73
CA ILE A 191 17.84 3.88 -9.59
C ILE A 191 16.95 5.05 -9.99
N ILE A 192 15.73 4.74 -10.47
CA ILE A 192 14.79 5.77 -10.92
C ILE A 192 14.53 6.79 -9.80
N ARG A 193 14.26 6.32 -8.58
CA ARG A 193 14.04 7.19 -7.42
C ARG A 193 15.29 7.98 -7.00
N GLN A 194 16.48 7.39 -7.16
CA GLN A 194 17.72 8.09 -6.84
C GLN A 194 18.00 9.21 -7.84
N ILE A 195 17.92 8.90 -9.13
CA ILE A 195 18.12 9.86 -10.22
C ILE A 195 17.08 10.97 -10.16
N ALA A 196 15.81 10.63 -9.93
CA ALA A 196 14.75 11.63 -9.80
C ALA A 196 15.02 12.63 -8.68
N ARG A 197 15.49 12.17 -7.51
CA ARG A 197 15.88 13.06 -6.40
C ARG A 197 17.05 13.95 -6.76
N GLN A 198 18.10 13.40 -7.37
CA GLN A 198 19.26 14.18 -7.82
C GLN A 198 18.88 15.22 -8.86
N MET A 199 18.00 14.88 -9.80
CA MET A 199 17.53 15.82 -10.82
C MET A 199 16.69 16.92 -10.18
N LEU A 200 15.72 16.57 -9.32
CA LEU A 200 14.86 17.56 -8.63
C LEU A 200 15.66 18.58 -7.80
N GLU A 201 16.79 18.17 -7.22
CA GLU A 201 17.71 19.05 -6.48
C GLU A 201 18.43 20.09 -7.34
N VAL A 202 18.58 19.84 -8.64
CA VAL A 202 19.30 20.72 -9.58
C VAL A 202 18.36 21.46 -10.54
N GLU A 203 17.10 21.02 -10.62
CA GLU A 203 16.09 21.61 -11.50
C GLU A 203 15.74 23.07 -11.18
N ASP A 204 15.26 23.74 -12.21
CA ASP A 204 14.85 25.14 -12.16
C ASP A 204 13.62 25.34 -11.24
N GLU A 205 13.50 26.55 -10.70
CA GLU A 205 12.40 26.94 -9.81
C GLU A 205 11.03 26.78 -10.50
N GLU A 206 10.96 26.96 -11.82
CA GLU A 206 9.74 26.75 -12.60
C GLU A 206 9.29 25.28 -12.56
N THR A 207 10.20 24.34 -12.81
CA THR A 207 9.90 22.90 -12.73
C THR A 207 9.45 22.51 -11.32
N ARG A 208 10.10 23.05 -10.29
CA ARG A 208 9.71 22.84 -8.89
C ARG A 208 8.33 23.42 -8.57
N GLY A 209 8.01 24.58 -9.16
CA GLY A 209 6.69 25.19 -9.10
C GLY A 209 5.60 24.27 -9.66
N ILE A 210 5.86 23.63 -10.80
CA ILE A 210 4.93 22.65 -11.41
C ILE A 210 4.71 21.44 -10.48
N VAL A 211 5.77 20.88 -9.91
CA VAL A 211 5.67 19.76 -8.96
C VAL A 211 4.87 20.16 -7.71
N THR A 212 5.10 21.36 -7.20
CA THR A 212 4.40 21.89 -6.02
C THR A 212 2.91 22.10 -6.33
N ALA A 213 2.58 22.68 -7.48
CA ALA A 213 1.20 22.85 -7.92
C ALA A 213 0.48 21.49 -8.07
N ALA A 214 1.18 20.47 -8.58
CA ALA A 214 0.63 19.12 -8.69
C ALA A 214 0.42 18.45 -7.32
N MET A 215 1.32 18.66 -6.35
CA MET A 215 1.13 18.22 -4.95
C MET A 215 -0.13 18.85 -4.33
N ASP A 216 -0.34 20.15 -4.55
CA ASP A 216 -1.51 20.85 -4.01
C ASP A 216 -2.80 20.42 -4.70
N ALA A 217 -2.79 20.20 -6.02
CA ALA A 217 -3.92 19.61 -6.73
C ALA A 217 -4.28 18.22 -6.19
N GLN A 218 -3.28 17.37 -5.88
CA GLN A 218 -3.52 16.07 -5.27
C GLN A 218 -4.16 16.18 -3.89
N ARG A 219 -3.73 17.15 -3.07
CA ARG A 219 -4.31 17.39 -1.74
C ARG A 219 -5.77 17.81 -1.83
N VAL A 220 -6.12 18.65 -2.81
CA VAL A 220 -7.51 19.07 -3.05
C VAL A 220 -8.37 17.89 -3.49
N ALA A 221 -7.89 17.11 -4.48
CA ALA A 221 -8.62 15.94 -4.98
C ALA A 221 -8.89 14.91 -3.87
N HIS A 222 -7.88 14.62 -3.03
CA HIS A 222 -8.06 13.69 -1.91
C HIS A 222 -9.05 14.22 -0.86
N ALA A 223 -9.10 15.54 -0.64
CA ALA A 223 -10.05 16.15 0.29
C ALA A 223 -11.50 16.11 -0.23
N GLU A 224 -11.71 16.07 -1.54
CA GLU A 224 -13.04 15.90 -2.15
C GLU A 224 -13.51 14.45 -2.07
N GLU A 225 -12.65 13.47 -2.38
CA GLU A 225 -12.99 12.05 -2.30
C GLU A 225 -13.42 11.60 -0.89
N ASP A 226 -12.86 12.21 0.15
CA ASP A 226 -13.23 11.90 1.54
C ASP A 226 -14.64 12.41 1.90
N LYS A 227 -15.12 13.50 1.27
CA LYS A 227 -16.48 14.02 1.49
C LYS A 227 -17.55 13.13 0.86
N ASP A 228 -17.27 12.59 -0.33
CA ASP A 228 -18.23 11.74 -1.04
C ASP A 228 -18.41 10.36 -0.36
N LYS A 229 -17.36 9.87 0.31
CA LYS A 229 -17.43 8.63 1.11
C LYS A 229 -18.22 8.79 2.41
N GLU A 230 -18.34 10.01 2.95
CA GLU A 230 -19.10 10.28 4.16
C GLU A 230 -20.62 10.44 3.87
N GLY A 231 -20.99 10.86 2.66
CA GLY A 231 -22.39 11.03 2.25
C GLY A 231 -23.18 9.73 2.00
N ASN A 232 -22.50 8.61 1.73
CA ASN A 232 -23.16 7.33 1.38
C ASN A 232 -23.35 6.37 2.56
N LYS A 233 -23.15 6.83 3.81
CA LYS A 233 -23.43 6.06 5.04
C LYS A 233 -24.73 6.48 5.74
N LYS A 234 -25.71 7.00 5.00
CA LYS A 234 -27.06 7.20 5.55
C LYS A 234 -27.80 5.86 5.55
N ASP A 235 -27.65 5.15 6.67
CA ASP A 235 -28.74 4.45 7.37
C ASP A 235 -29.64 3.47 6.59
N ASP A 236 -29.07 2.56 5.81
CA ASP A 236 -29.73 1.26 5.55
C ASP A 236 -29.49 0.30 6.73
N LYS A 237 -29.81 0.74 7.95
CA LYS A 237 -29.97 -0.19 9.07
C LYS A 237 -31.38 -0.78 8.93
N PRO A 238 -31.53 -2.08 8.64
CA PRO A 238 -32.84 -2.69 8.49
C PRO A 238 -33.66 -2.43 9.75
N THR A 239 -34.84 -1.87 9.56
CA THR A 239 -35.77 -1.56 10.64
C THR A 239 -36.20 -2.88 11.30
N PRO A 240 -36.36 -2.95 12.64
CA PRO A 240 -36.70 -4.22 13.33
C PRO A 240 -37.90 -4.97 12.74
N GLU A 241 -38.83 -4.26 12.10
CA GLU A 241 -40.00 -4.83 11.41
C GLU A 241 -39.63 -5.69 10.18
N GLN A 242 -38.48 -5.46 9.53
CA GLN A 242 -38.01 -6.28 8.40
C GLN A 242 -37.57 -7.69 8.80
N TYR A 243 -37.34 -7.94 10.10
CA TYR A 243 -36.95 -9.24 10.63
C TYR A 243 -38.14 -10.12 11.06
N GLN A 244 -39.37 -9.65 10.93
CA GLN A 244 -40.57 -10.34 11.45
C GLN A 244 -41.42 -11.04 10.37
N LYS A 245 -40.88 -11.29 9.17
CA LYS A 245 -41.55 -12.07 8.12
C LYS A 245 -41.01 -13.48 7.99
#